data_AF-A0A3M1H7M2-F1
#
_entry.id   AF-A0A3M1H7M2-F1
#
_cell.length_a   1.000
_cell.length_b   1.000
_cell.length_c   1.000
_cell.angle_alpha   90.00
_cell.angle_beta   90.00
_cell.angle_gamma   90.00
#
_symmetry.space_group_name_H-M   'P 1'
#
loop_
_entity.id
_entity.type
_entity.pdbx_description
1 polymer ?
#
loop_
_entity_poly.entity_id
_entity_poly.type
_entity_poly.pdbx_seq_one_letter_code
_entity_poly.pdbx_strand_id
1 'polypeptide(L)'
;MVIKSQWVGERVITEPSDAARELYNQSRFGKILADGSVHLALHEALYLIEKKKIKVYDRKKELDIQTFINKARRREKNFWIRYCVFKDLRSRGYIVKTALKFGADFRVYDRGVKPGEDHARWIVFPVAEADGMTWYEFSAKNRVAHSTKKRLLLGIVDAEGDVTYFENKWLRP
;
A
#
# COMPACT_ATOMS: atom_id res chain seq x y z
N MET A 1 5.62 -7.26 21.85
CA MET A 1 6.80 -6.38 21.73
C MET A 1 6.54 -5.39 20.60
N VAL A 2 6.77 -4.09 20.81
CA VAL A 2 6.51 -3.04 19.81
C VAL A 2 7.84 -2.63 19.18
N ILE A 3 7.93 -2.68 17.86
CA ILE A 3 9.18 -2.42 17.12
C ILE A 3 9.39 -0.91 16.98
N LYS A 4 10.56 -0.41 17.34
CA LYS A 4 10.91 1.00 17.10
C LYS A 4 11.32 1.20 15.65
N SER A 5 10.97 2.35 15.09
CA SER A 5 11.27 2.71 13.72
C SER A 5 11.48 4.20 13.56
N GLN A 6 12.22 4.60 12.53
CA GLN A 6 12.58 5.98 12.25
C GLN A 6 12.00 6.42 10.91
N TRP A 7 11.46 7.64 10.87
CA TRP A 7 11.08 8.30 9.63
C TRP A 7 12.33 8.77 8.91
N VAL A 8 12.55 8.28 7.68
CA VAL A 8 13.71 8.64 6.86
C VAL A 8 13.25 8.96 5.44
N GLY A 9 13.32 10.24 5.05
CA GLY A 9 12.90 10.70 3.72
C GLY A 9 11.39 10.45 3.46
N GLU A 10 11.09 9.55 2.53
CA GLU A 10 9.74 9.14 2.12
C GLU A 10 9.35 7.75 2.65
N ARG A 11 10.08 7.26 3.67
CA ARG A 11 10.03 5.88 4.12
C ARG A 11 10.15 5.80 5.64
N VAL A 12 9.86 4.62 6.16
CA VAL A 12 10.07 4.29 7.57
C VAL A 12 10.99 3.08 7.64
N ILE A 13 12.03 3.15 8.47
CA ILE A 13 13.02 2.08 8.66
C ILE A 13 12.91 1.58 10.10
N THR A 14 12.71 0.28 10.29
CA THR A 14 12.67 -0.31 11.64
C THR A 14 14.06 -0.42 12.25
N GLU A 15 14.12 -0.61 13.56
CA GLU A 15 15.33 -1.16 14.19
C GLU A 15 15.62 -2.58 13.65
N PRO A 16 16.90 -2.98 13.56
CA PRO A 16 17.26 -4.34 13.19
C PRO A 16 16.91 -5.28 14.33
N SER A 17 15.93 -6.15 14.11
CA SER A 17 15.49 -7.15 15.09
C SER A 17 14.75 -8.31 14.41
N ASP A 18 14.70 -9.47 15.06
CA ASP A 18 13.91 -10.59 14.53
C ASP A 18 12.43 -10.26 14.48
N ALA A 19 11.91 -9.53 15.47
CA ALA A 19 10.54 -9.03 15.46
C ALA A 19 10.26 -8.15 14.23
N ALA A 20 11.20 -7.31 13.82
CA ALA A 20 11.08 -6.52 12.59
C ALA A 20 11.04 -7.42 11.35
N ARG A 21 11.93 -8.40 11.24
CA ARG A 21 11.98 -9.35 10.12
C ARG A 21 10.68 -10.14 9.99
N GLU A 22 10.03 -10.45 11.10
CA GLU A 22 8.72 -11.14 11.11
C GLU A 22 7.60 -10.34 10.44
N LEU A 23 7.67 -9.00 10.41
CA LEU A 23 6.75 -8.18 9.61
C LEU A 23 6.78 -8.56 8.13
N TYR A 24 7.96 -8.89 7.61
CA TYR A 24 8.14 -9.35 6.24
C TYR A 24 7.88 -10.86 6.10
N ASN A 25 8.35 -11.68 7.03
CA ASN A 25 8.23 -13.14 6.92
C ASN A 25 6.78 -13.61 6.95
N GLN A 26 5.98 -13.09 7.89
CA GLN A 26 4.60 -13.53 8.09
C GLN A 26 3.63 -12.81 7.16
N SER A 27 3.75 -11.48 7.07
CA SER A 27 2.73 -10.63 6.45
C SER A 27 3.24 -9.88 5.22
N ARG A 28 4.51 -10.09 4.83
CA ARG A 28 5.13 -9.44 3.68
C ARG A 28 4.95 -7.93 3.73
N PHE A 29 5.22 -7.29 4.87
CA PHE A 29 5.33 -5.82 4.93
C PHE A 29 6.77 -5.39 4.60
N GLY A 30 6.90 -4.33 3.80
CA GLY A 30 8.18 -3.73 3.47
C GLY A 30 9.11 -4.62 2.65
N LYS A 31 10.41 -4.32 2.79
CA LYS A 31 11.55 -5.07 2.25
C LYS A 31 12.64 -5.14 3.32
N ILE A 32 13.20 -6.32 3.56
CA ILE A 32 14.34 -6.51 4.46
C ILE A 32 15.60 -5.88 3.84
N LEU A 33 16.36 -5.13 4.62
CA LEU A 33 17.65 -4.54 4.27
C LEU A 33 18.80 -5.44 4.76
N ALA A 34 20.02 -5.18 4.27
CA ALA A 34 21.19 -6.00 4.55
C ALA A 34 21.58 -6.02 6.04
N ASP A 35 21.29 -4.94 6.77
CA ASP A 35 21.51 -4.80 8.21
C ASP A 35 20.43 -5.51 9.06
N GLY A 36 19.43 -6.12 8.41
CA GLY A 36 18.32 -6.80 9.08
C GLY A 36 17.17 -5.89 9.50
N SER A 37 17.22 -4.59 9.20
CA SER A 37 16.08 -3.69 9.33
C SER A 37 15.04 -3.92 8.23
N VAL A 38 13.82 -3.44 8.43
CA VAL A 38 12.75 -3.50 7.44
C VAL A 38 12.40 -2.10 6.96
N HIS A 39 12.45 -1.95 5.64
CA HIS A 39 12.11 -0.74 4.94
C HIS A 39 10.62 -0.75 4.55
N LEU A 40 9.83 0.12 5.18
CA LEU A 40 8.39 0.23 5.03
C LEU A 40 8.02 1.45 4.18
N ALA A 41 7.04 1.27 3.29
CA ALA A 41 6.37 2.41 2.67
C ALA A 41 5.47 3.13 3.69
N LEU A 42 5.13 4.40 3.44
CA LEU A 42 4.35 5.20 4.40
C LEU A 42 2.99 4.59 4.73
N HIS A 43 2.31 4.01 3.73
CA HIS A 43 1.02 3.35 3.94
C HIS A 43 1.15 2.04 4.73
N GLU A 44 2.25 1.28 4.53
CA GLU A 44 2.55 0.10 5.34
C GLU A 44 2.84 0.48 6.79
N ALA A 45 3.64 1.53 7.00
CA ALA A 45 3.97 2.04 8.32
C ALA A 45 2.72 2.52 9.07
N LEU A 46 1.87 3.34 8.44
CA LEU A 46 0.63 3.81 9.06
C LEU A 46 -0.28 2.65 9.48
N TYR A 47 -0.44 1.64 8.62
CA TYR A 47 -1.20 0.43 8.96
C TYR A 47 -0.62 -0.30 10.18
N LEU A 48 0.70 -0.41 10.27
CA LEU A 48 1.37 -1.05 11.41
C LEU A 48 1.31 -0.23 12.69
N ILE A 49 1.30 1.11 12.61
CA ILE A 49 1.05 2.01 13.75
C ILE A 49 -0.36 1.79 14.28
N GLU A 50 -1.38 1.78 13.41
CA GLU A 50 -2.77 1.52 13.81
C GLU A 50 -2.94 0.15 14.48
N LYS A 51 -2.22 -0.87 13.99
CA LYS A 51 -2.18 -2.21 14.61
C LYS A 51 -1.28 -2.30 15.85
N LYS A 52 -0.72 -1.18 16.31
CA LYS A 52 0.19 -1.07 17.47
C LYS A 52 1.41 -1.99 17.39
N LYS A 53 1.85 -2.33 16.17
CA LYS A 53 3.00 -3.21 15.92
C LYS A 53 4.32 -2.44 15.89
N ILE A 54 4.28 -1.18 15.47
CA ILE A 54 5.45 -0.31 15.40
C ILE A 54 5.20 1.03 16.09
N LYS A 55 6.27 1.67 16.53
CA LYS A 55 6.33 3.09 16.91
C LYS A 55 7.28 3.81 15.96
N VAL A 56 6.84 4.93 15.39
CA VAL A 56 7.65 5.73 14.47
C VAL A 56 8.16 6.98 15.17
N TYR A 57 9.46 7.21 15.08
CA TYR A 57 10.13 8.40 15.58
C TYR A 57 10.58 9.28 14.42
N ASP A 58 10.50 10.58 14.61
CA ASP A 58 11.17 11.57 13.77
C ASP A 58 12.27 12.21 14.62
N ARG A 59 13.52 11.84 14.33
CA ARG A 59 14.68 12.16 15.18
C ARG A 59 14.50 11.56 16.58
N LYS A 60 14.10 12.39 17.55
CA LYS A 60 13.87 12.00 18.96
C LYS A 60 12.39 12.02 19.36
N LYS A 61 11.50 12.54 18.52
CA LYS A 61 10.08 12.70 18.84
C LYS A 61 9.27 11.53 18.28
N GLU A 62 8.50 10.85 19.12
CA GLU A 62 7.52 9.86 18.66
C GLU A 62 6.40 10.57 17.89
N LEU A 63 6.04 10.05 16.72
CA LEU A 63 4.95 10.58 15.92
C LEU A 63 3.65 9.88 16.33
N ASP A 64 2.65 10.65 16.73
CA ASP A 64 1.27 10.14 16.81
C ASP A 64 0.68 9.93 15.40
N ILE A 65 -0.47 9.26 15.35
CA ILE A 65 -1.15 8.91 14.09
C ILE A 65 -1.46 10.17 13.27
N GLN A 66 -1.99 11.22 13.91
CA GLN A 66 -2.40 12.44 13.21
C GLN A 66 -1.19 13.19 12.61
N THR A 67 -0.11 13.30 13.36
CA THR A 67 1.14 13.91 12.93
C THR A 67 1.76 13.10 11.80
N PHE A 68 1.74 11.76 11.88
CA PHE A 68 2.20 10.89 10.82
C PHE A 68 1.40 11.12 9.53
N ILE A 69 0.07 11.10 9.59
CA ILE A 69 -0.81 11.31 8.43
C ILE A 69 -0.53 12.67 7.79
N ASN A 70 -0.49 13.74 8.60
CA ASN A 70 -0.21 15.09 8.11
C ASN A 70 1.15 15.18 7.40
N LYS A 71 2.18 14.52 7.95
CA LYS A 71 3.50 14.47 7.35
C LYS A 71 3.52 13.65 6.06
N ALA A 72 2.82 12.52 6.02
CA ALA A 72 2.70 11.67 4.85
C ALA A 72 1.94 12.36 3.70
N ARG A 73 0.84 13.07 3.99
CA ARG A 73 0.08 13.86 2.99
C ARG A 73 0.90 14.98 2.35
N ARG A 74 1.85 15.57 3.08
CA ARG A 74 2.79 16.57 2.54
C ARG A 74 3.84 15.96 1.60
N ARG A 75 4.11 14.65 1.72
CA ARG A 75 5.08 13.93 0.88
C ARG A 75 4.43 13.30 -0.34
N GLU A 76 3.27 12.68 -0.16
CA GLU A 76 2.51 12.03 -1.21
C GLU A 76 1.11 12.67 -1.31
N LYS A 77 0.84 13.39 -2.42
CA LYS A 77 -0.43 14.12 -2.62
C LYS A 77 -1.66 13.23 -2.42
N ASN A 78 -1.62 12.01 -2.94
CA ASN A 78 -2.73 11.05 -2.87
C ASN A 78 -2.57 10.02 -1.74
N PHE A 79 -1.76 10.33 -0.71
CA PHE A 79 -1.45 9.40 0.38
C PHE A 79 -2.71 8.80 1.00
N TRP A 80 -3.69 9.65 1.34
CA TRP A 80 -4.88 9.23 2.07
C TRP A 80 -5.73 8.24 1.27
N ILE A 81 -6.02 8.57 0.00
CA ILE A 81 -6.77 7.70 -0.91
C ILE A 81 -6.05 6.36 -1.09
N ARG A 82 -4.73 6.37 -1.31
CA ARG A 82 -3.91 5.16 -1.39
C ARG A 82 -3.97 4.36 -0.10
N TYR A 83 -3.96 5.03 1.05
CA TYR A 83 -3.98 4.41 2.36
C TYR A 83 -5.32 3.74 2.66
N CYS A 84 -6.46 4.37 2.37
CA CYS A 84 -7.79 3.76 2.56
C CYS A 84 -7.90 2.44 1.80
N VAL A 85 -7.54 2.44 0.51
CA VAL A 85 -7.54 1.23 -0.33
C VAL A 85 -6.55 0.18 0.20
N PHE A 86 -5.35 0.59 0.60
CA PHE A 86 -4.35 -0.32 1.17
C PHE A 86 -4.85 -0.97 2.47
N LYS A 87 -5.42 -0.17 3.38
CA LYS A 87 -5.93 -0.60 4.68
C LYS A 87 -7.10 -1.56 4.52
N ASP A 88 -8.05 -1.26 3.64
CA ASP A 88 -9.20 -2.14 3.38
C ASP A 88 -8.73 -3.50 2.84
N LEU A 89 -7.91 -3.51 1.76
CA LEU A 89 -7.40 -4.76 1.18
C LEU A 89 -6.59 -5.58 2.17
N ARG A 90 -5.71 -4.94 2.96
CA ARG A 90 -4.92 -5.61 4.00
C ARG A 90 -5.80 -6.16 5.12
N SER A 91 -6.86 -5.45 5.51
CA SER A 91 -7.80 -5.90 6.53
C SER A 91 -8.63 -7.10 6.04
N ARG A 92 -8.89 -7.20 4.74
CA ARG A 92 -9.52 -8.36 4.08
C ARG A 92 -8.57 -9.54 3.85
N GLY A 93 -7.32 -9.48 4.32
CA GLY A 93 -6.34 -10.57 4.26
C GLY A 93 -5.56 -10.68 2.94
N TYR A 94 -5.69 -9.71 2.03
CA TYR A 94 -4.90 -9.71 0.80
C TYR A 94 -3.46 -9.25 1.05
N ILE A 95 -2.53 -9.70 0.21
CA ILE A 95 -1.17 -9.16 0.20
C ILE A 95 -1.09 -8.04 -0.84
N VAL A 96 -0.88 -6.82 -0.35
CA VAL A 96 -0.76 -5.62 -1.18
C VAL A 96 0.70 -5.22 -1.29
N LYS A 97 1.19 -5.07 -2.53
CA LYS A 97 2.54 -4.60 -2.85
C LYS A 97 2.51 -3.46 -3.85
N THR A 98 3.55 -2.64 -3.87
CA THR A 98 3.67 -1.58 -4.89
C THR A 98 3.69 -2.17 -6.31
N ALA A 99 2.99 -1.49 -7.22
CA ALA A 99 3.01 -1.75 -8.65
C ALA A 99 3.68 -0.63 -9.46
N LEU A 100 4.53 0.19 -8.82
CA LEU A 100 5.15 1.36 -9.47
C LEU A 100 5.89 0.99 -10.77
N LYS A 101 6.51 -0.20 -10.81
CA LYS A 101 7.18 -0.73 -12.01
C LYS A 101 6.26 -0.90 -13.23
N PHE A 102 4.96 -0.96 -13.01
CA PHE A 102 3.93 -1.13 -14.04
C PHE A 102 3.19 0.18 -14.34
N GLY A 103 3.49 1.28 -13.64
CA GLY A 103 2.72 2.52 -13.74
C GLY A 103 1.39 2.47 -12.98
N ALA A 104 1.31 1.67 -11.91
CA ALA A 104 0.13 1.57 -11.05
C ALA A 104 0.52 1.66 -9.57
N ASP A 105 -0.47 1.90 -8.69
CA ASP A 105 -0.23 2.02 -7.27
C ASP A 105 0.08 0.68 -6.62
N PHE A 106 -0.84 -0.28 -6.77
CA PHE A 106 -0.73 -1.57 -6.10
C PHE A 106 -0.93 -2.75 -7.05
N ARG A 107 -0.26 -3.84 -6.69
CA ARG A 107 -0.55 -5.19 -7.16
C ARG A 107 -0.98 -6.01 -5.96
N VAL A 108 -2.04 -6.77 -6.14
CA VAL A 108 -2.67 -7.51 -5.05
C VAL A 108 -2.65 -8.99 -5.36
N TYR A 109 -2.17 -9.76 -4.41
CA TYR A 109 -2.16 -11.21 -4.43
C TYR A 109 -3.36 -11.72 -3.66
N ASP A 110 -3.88 -12.88 -4.07
CA ASP A 110 -5.00 -13.50 -3.38
C ASP A 110 -4.64 -13.89 -1.94
N ARG A 111 -5.66 -14.18 -1.13
CA ARG A 111 -5.48 -14.59 0.26
C ARG A 111 -4.65 -15.88 0.33
N GLY A 112 -3.65 -15.90 1.20
CA GLY A 112 -2.75 -17.03 1.36
C GLY A 112 -1.67 -17.15 0.28
N VAL A 113 -1.77 -16.43 -0.84
CA VAL A 113 -0.78 -16.44 -1.93
C VAL A 113 0.33 -15.43 -1.64
N LYS A 114 1.57 -15.91 -1.52
CA LYS A 114 2.73 -15.03 -1.30
C LYS A 114 3.35 -14.61 -2.64
N PRO A 115 3.95 -13.41 -2.72
CA PRO A 115 4.74 -13.03 -3.88
C PRO A 115 5.84 -14.05 -4.15
N GLY A 116 5.85 -14.62 -5.36
CA GLY A 116 6.77 -15.69 -5.77
C GLY A 116 6.12 -17.07 -5.87
N GLU A 117 5.00 -17.30 -5.19
CA GLU A 117 4.21 -18.53 -5.31
C GLU A 117 3.26 -18.47 -6.51
N ASP A 118 2.60 -17.33 -6.71
CA ASP A 118 1.74 -17.09 -7.88
C ASP A 118 1.77 -15.60 -8.29
N HIS A 119 1.15 -15.30 -9.43
CA HIS A 119 1.01 -13.97 -9.97
C HIS A 119 -0.04 -13.14 -9.21
N ALA A 120 0.20 -11.83 -9.09
CA ALA A 120 -0.81 -10.93 -8.56
C ALA A 120 -2.10 -10.99 -9.40
N ARG A 121 -3.26 -11.04 -8.73
CA ARG A 121 -4.60 -11.12 -9.33
C ARG A 121 -5.03 -9.78 -9.93
N TRP A 122 -4.81 -8.70 -9.18
CA TRP A 122 -5.23 -7.36 -9.56
C TRP A 122 -4.07 -6.38 -9.67
N ILE A 123 -4.21 -5.44 -10.60
CA ILE A 123 -3.58 -4.13 -10.54
C ILE A 123 -4.63 -3.15 -10.03
N VAL A 124 -4.31 -2.43 -8.95
CA VAL A 124 -5.25 -1.56 -8.27
C VAL A 124 -4.86 -0.10 -8.44
N PHE A 125 -5.83 0.72 -8.81
CA PHE A 125 -5.73 2.17 -8.83
C PHE A 125 -6.71 2.77 -7.81
N PRO A 126 -6.21 3.32 -6.71
CA PRO A 126 -6.98 4.16 -5.79
C PRO A 126 -7.40 5.46 -6.48
N VAL A 127 -8.67 5.82 -6.38
CA VAL A 127 -9.23 7.08 -6.92
C VAL A 127 -10.20 7.67 -5.90
N ALA A 128 -10.27 8.99 -5.79
CA ALA A 128 -11.31 9.63 -4.98
C ALA A 128 -12.63 9.66 -5.76
N GLU A 129 -13.76 9.47 -5.09
CA GLU A 129 -15.09 9.55 -5.70
C GLU A 129 -15.36 10.93 -6.31
N ALA A 130 -14.87 11.99 -5.65
CA ALA A 130 -15.01 13.36 -6.13
C ALA A 130 -14.11 13.69 -7.34
N ASP A 131 -13.12 12.85 -7.65
CA ASP A 131 -12.21 13.09 -8.77
C ASP A 131 -12.85 12.61 -10.07
N GLY A 132 -13.08 13.55 -11.00
CA GLY A 132 -13.42 13.20 -12.37
C GLY A 132 -12.27 12.48 -13.07
N MET A 133 -12.59 11.54 -13.97
CA MET A 133 -11.62 10.86 -14.82
C MET A 133 -12.08 10.88 -16.27
N THR A 134 -11.16 11.19 -17.17
CA THR A 134 -11.41 11.11 -18.61
C THR A 134 -11.41 9.65 -19.10
N TRP A 135 -12.11 9.39 -20.20
CA TRP A 135 -12.06 8.08 -20.85
C TRP A 135 -10.64 7.67 -21.28
N TYR A 136 -9.79 8.64 -21.62
CA TYR A 136 -8.39 8.38 -21.95
C TYR A 136 -7.61 7.84 -20.74
N GLU A 137 -7.75 8.49 -19.58
CA GLU A 137 -7.10 8.03 -18.34
C GLU A 137 -7.62 6.66 -17.90
N PHE A 138 -8.91 6.40 -18.05
CA PHE A 138 -9.50 5.08 -17.77
C PHE A 138 -8.94 4.01 -18.72
N SER A 139 -8.88 4.30 -20.02
CA SER A 139 -8.30 3.41 -21.03
C SER A 139 -6.82 3.13 -20.77
N ALA A 140 -6.05 4.14 -20.35
CA ALA A 140 -4.65 3.98 -19.98
C ALA A 140 -4.46 3.03 -18.78
N LYS A 141 -5.29 3.14 -17.73
CA LYS A 141 -5.28 2.21 -16.59
C LYS A 141 -5.58 0.77 -17.03
N ASN A 142 -6.55 0.59 -17.93
CA ASN A 142 -6.87 -0.71 -18.52
C ASN A 142 -5.69 -1.30 -19.31
N ARG A 143 -5.03 -0.47 -20.11
CA ARG A 143 -3.84 -0.89 -20.87
C ARG A 143 -2.72 -1.40 -19.95
N VAL A 144 -2.50 -0.73 -18.81
CA VAL A 144 -1.51 -1.15 -17.79
C VAL A 144 -1.87 -2.50 -17.17
N ALA A 145 -3.13 -2.70 -16.79
CA ALA A 145 -3.57 -3.98 -16.23
C ALA A 145 -3.45 -5.11 -17.27
N HIS A 146 -3.89 -4.86 -18.50
CA HIS A 146 -3.86 -5.84 -19.59
C HIS A 146 -2.44 -6.22 -20.01
N SER A 147 -1.50 -5.27 -20.08
CA SER A 147 -0.10 -5.54 -20.43
C SER A 147 0.61 -6.45 -19.41
N THR A 148 0.14 -6.45 -18.16
CA THR A 148 0.66 -7.30 -17.09
C THR A 148 -0.10 -8.61 -16.92
N LYS A 149 -1.07 -8.89 -17.82
CA LYS A 149 -2.02 -10.02 -17.75
C LYS A 149 -2.77 -10.09 -16.41
N LYS A 150 -3.17 -8.92 -15.89
CA LYS A 150 -3.89 -8.78 -14.62
C LYS A 150 -5.21 -8.08 -14.83
N ARG A 151 -6.13 -8.27 -13.88
CA ARG A 151 -7.42 -7.56 -13.89
C ARG A 151 -7.25 -6.17 -13.33
N LEU A 152 -7.87 -5.17 -13.96
CA LEU A 152 -7.95 -3.83 -13.42
C LEU A 152 -8.95 -3.82 -12.27
N LEU A 153 -8.54 -3.27 -11.12
CA LEU A 153 -9.42 -3.00 -10.00
C LEU A 153 -9.32 -1.51 -9.64
N LEU A 154 -10.43 -0.78 -9.76
CA LEU A 154 -10.52 0.57 -9.24
C LEU A 154 -10.97 0.51 -7.78
N GLY A 155 -10.22 1.14 -6.88
CA GLY A 155 -10.63 1.34 -5.49
C GLY A 155 -11.09 2.79 -5.33
N ILE A 156 -12.40 2.99 -5.38
CA ILE A 156 -13.03 4.31 -5.27
C ILE A 156 -13.23 4.62 -3.80
N VAL A 157 -12.65 5.73 -3.33
CA VAL A 157 -12.69 6.17 -1.94
C VAL A 157 -13.60 7.38 -1.82
N ASP A 158 -14.61 7.29 -0.96
CA ASP A 158 -15.51 8.41 -0.69
C ASP A 158 -14.93 9.41 0.33
N ALA A 159 -15.73 10.41 0.70
CA ALA A 159 -15.33 11.43 1.67
C ALA A 159 -15.15 10.90 3.10
N GLU A 160 -15.79 9.80 3.45
CA GLU A 160 -15.70 9.15 4.76
C GLU A 160 -14.50 8.18 4.85
N GLY A 161 -13.93 7.83 3.69
CA GLY A 161 -12.79 6.93 3.56
C GLY A 161 -13.19 5.48 3.31
N ASP A 162 -14.47 5.21 3.08
CA ASP A 162 -14.96 3.90 2.68
C ASP A 162 -14.59 3.61 1.23
N VAL A 163 -14.40 2.33 0.92
CA VAL A 163 -13.84 1.88 -0.35
C VAL A 163 -14.80 0.97 -1.10
N THR A 164 -15.18 1.41 -2.30
CA THR A 164 -15.94 0.61 -3.26
C THR A 164 -15.03 0.14 -4.39
N TYR A 165 -15.14 -1.14 -4.76
CA TYR A 165 -14.29 -1.75 -5.78
C TYR A 165 -15.04 -2.06 -7.07
N PHE A 166 -14.46 -1.63 -8.19
CA PHE A 166 -14.94 -1.97 -9.54
C PHE A 166 -13.86 -2.76 -10.28
N GLU A 167 -14.18 -4.02 -10.63
CA GLU A 167 -13.32 -4.83 -11.49
C GLU A 167 -13.69 -4.56 -12.96
N ASN A 168 -12.71 -4.23 -13.79
CA ASN A 168 -12.90 -4.14 -15.23
C ASN A 168 -12.19 -5.29 -15.94
N LYS A 169 -12.91 -5.89 -16.89
CA LYS A 169 -12.38 -6.89 -17.81
C LYS A 169 -12.57 -6.40 -19.24
N TRP A 170 -11.47 -6.38 -20.00
CA TRP A 170 -11.55 -6.12 -21.43
C TRP A 170 -12.30 -7.25 -22.13
N LEU A 171 -13.37 -6.90 -22.84
CA LEU A 171 -14.17 -7.83 -23.63
C LEU A 171 -13.80 -7.68 -25.11
N ARG A 172 -13.74 -8.80 -25.82
CA ARG A 172 -13.70 -8.84 -27.29
C ARG A 172 -15.05 -9.43 -27.72
N PRO A 173 -16.02 -8.58 -28.08
CA PRO A 173 -17.32 -9.02 -28.57
C PRO A 173 -17.20 -9.87 -29.85
#